data_AF-A0AAN9A615-F1
#
_entry.id   AF-A0AAN9A615-F1
#
_cell.length_a   1.000
_cell.length_b   1.000
_cell.length_c   1.000
_cell.angle_alpha   90.00
_cell.angle_beta   90.00
_cell.angle_gamma   90.00
#
_symmetry.space_group_name_H-M   'P 1'
#
loop_
_entity.id
_entity.type
_entity.pdbx_description
1 polymer ?
#
loop_
_entity_poly.entity_id
_entity_poly.type
_entity_poly.pdbx_seq_one_letter_code
_entity_poly.pdbx_strand_id
1 'polypeptide(L)' 'PDELKENTVWVETLSGAFYNYLSKKYAHLGWYLGIKKSGKGKKGHKTEYGQRAVQFLPRHPYPIG' A
#
# COMPACT_ATOMS: atom_id res chain seq x y z
N PRO A 1 12.16 -15.85 -8.28
CA PRO A 1 11.59 -14.49 -8.11
C PRO A 1 12.55 -13.68 -7.23
N ASP A 2 12.93 -12.47 -7.64
CA ASP A 2 13.81 -11.62 -6.83
C ASP A 2 12.94 -10.73 -5.93
N GLU A 3 12.92 -11.06 -4.65
CA GLU A 3 12.11 -10.36 -3.63
C GLU A 3 12.64 -8.96 -3.32
N LEU A 4 13.91 -8.70 -3.62
CA LEU A 4 14.59 -7.43 -3.40
C LEU A 4 14.60 -6.55 -4.65
N LYS A 5 13.92 -6.98 -5.72
CA LYS A 5 13.75 -6.17 -6.91
C LYS A 5 13.13 -4.83 -6.54
N GLU A 6 13.63 -3.75 -7.12
CA GLU A 6 13.24 -2.40 -6.71
C GLU A 6 11.72 -2.13 -6.74
N ASN A 7 10.97 -2.80 -7.63
CA ASN A 7 9.53 -2.67 -7.73
C ASN A 7 8.72 -3.58 -6.77
N THR A 8 9.38 -4.37 -5.93
CA THR A 8 8.75 -5.17 -4.85
C THR A 8 9.03 -4.56 -3.47
N VAL A 9 9.84 -3.50 -3.39
CA VAL A 9 10.17 -2.81 -2.14
C VAL A 9 9.19 -1.65 -1.89
N TRP A 10 8.67 -1.58 -0.66
CA TRP A 10 7.70 -0.59 -0.21
C TRP A 10 8.18 0.10 1.06
N VAL A 11 7.86 1.39 1.19
CA VAL A 11 8.08 2.18 2.41
C VAL A 11 6.78 2.17 3.20
N GLU A 12 6.80 1.53 4.37
CA GLU A 12 5.68 1.54 5.30
C GLU A 12 5.65 2.86 6.08
N THR A 13 4.46 3.46 6.18
CA THR A 13 4.22 4.69 6.94
C THR A 13 2.92 4.58 7.72
N LEU A 14 2.89 5.12 8.94
CA LEU A 14 1.69 5.19 9.77
C LEU A 14 0.94 6.51 9.50
N SER A 15 -0.32 6.43 9.11
CA SER A 15 -1.22 7.55 8.86
C SER A 15 -2.44 7.42 9.78
N GLY A 16 -2.34 8.06 10.95
CA GLY A 16 -3.31 7.87 12.04
C GLY A 16 -3.30 6.43 12.55
N ALA A 17 -4.41 5.71 12.40
CA ALA A 17 -4.55 4.31 12.82
C ALA A 17 -4.33 3.30 11.68
N PHE A 18 -3.95 3.76 10.48
CA PHE A 18 -3.79 2.91 9.30
C PHE A 18 -2.37 2.99 8.76
N TYR A 19 -1.89 1.88 8.22
CA TYR A 19 -0.64 1.83 7.48
C TYR A 19 -0.87 2.18 6.01
N ASN A 20 0.08 2.88 5.42
CA ASN A 20 0.16 3.12 3.98
C ASN A 20 1.50 2.59 3.46
N TYR A 21 1.51 2.06 2.23
CA TYR A 21 2.70 1.51 1.60
C TYR A 21 3.05 2.30 0.34
N LEU A 22 4.11 3.09 0.37
CA LEU A 22 4.59 3.86 -0.77
C LEU A 22 5.60 3.02 -1.59
N SER A 23 5.44 2.96 -2.91
CA SER A 23 6.41 2.24 -3.75
C SER A 23 7.77 2.92 -3.67
N LYS A 24 8.85 2.18 -3.30
CA LYS A 24 10.20 2.77 -3.21
C LYS A 24 10.65 3.34 -4.55
N LYS A 25 10.43 2.58 -5.64
CA LYS A 25 10.76 2.99 -7.01
C LYS A 25 10.02 4.27 -7.46
N TYR A 26 8.75 4.39 -7.11
CA TYR A 26 7.88 5.49 -7.56
C TYR A 26 7.55 6.49 -6.44
N ALA A 27 8.39 6.56 -5.41
CA ALA A 27 8.19 7.43 -4.25
C ALA A 27 8.11 8.91 -4.65
N HIS A 28 8.94 9.32 -5.62
CA HIS A 28 8.94 10.67 -6.19
C HIS A 28 7.63 11.05 -6.91
N LEU A 29 6.80 10.07 -7.28
CA LEU A 29 5.48 10.29 -7.88
C LEU A 29 4.33 10.15 -6.86
N GLY A 30 4.64 9.83 -5.60
CA GLY A 30 3.63 9.62 -4.56
C GLY A 30 2.74 8.39 -4.80
N TRP A 31 3.26 7.33 -5.42
CA TRP A 31 2.45 6.15 -5.75
C TRP A 31 2.39 5.14 -4.60
N TYR A 32 1.18 4.94 -4.08
CA TYR A 32 0.89 4.01 -3.01
C TYR A 32 0.37 2.66 -3.53
N LEU A 33 0.49 1.63 -2.70
CA LEU A 33 -0.34 0.44 -2.81
C LEU A 33 -1.79 0.85 -2.56
N GLY A 34 -2.72 0.39 -3.40
CA GLY A 34 -4.13 0.72 -3.20
C GLY A 34 -5.10 -0.27 -3.81
N ILE A 35 -6.26 -0.41 -3.16
CA ILE A 35 -7.35 -1.29 -3.58
C ILE A 35 -8.62 -0.45 -3.78
N LYS A 36 -9.26 -0.58 -4.94
CA LYS A 36 -10.54 0.07 -5.23
C LYS A 36 -11.66 -0.60 -4.42
N LYS A 37 -12.79 0.11 -4.23
CA LYS A 37 -14.02 -0.47 -3.68
C LYS A 37 -14.48 -1.74 -4.42
N SER A 38 -14.14 -1.87 -5.71
CA SER A 38 -14.41 -3.06 -6.52
C SER A 38 -13.46 -4.24 -6.26
N GLY A 39 -12.59 -4.19 -5.25
CA GLY A 39 -11.56 -5.20 -4.95
C GLY A 39 -10.34 -5.22 -5.89
N LYS A 40 -10.37 -4.49 -7.02
CA LYS A 40 -9.26 -4.45 -7.99
C LYS A 40 -8.17 -3.48 -7.53
N GLY A 41 -6.92 -3.79 -7.86
CA GLY A 41 -5.78 -2.88 -7.64
C GLY A 41 -6.01 -1.49 -8.25
N LYS A 42 -5.67 -0.45 -7.50
CA LYS A 42 -5.70 0.95 -7.94
C LYS A 42 -4.40 1.26 -8.67
N LYS A 43 -4.48 1.93 -9.83
CA LYS A 43 -3.29 2.35 -10.58
C LYS A 43 -2.53 3.41 -9.77
N GLY A 44 -1.20 3.36 -9.75
CA GLY A 44 -0.35 4.25 -8.94
C GLY A 44 -0.64 5.74 -9.12
N HIS A 45 -0.73 6.22 -10.36
CA HIS A 45 -1.09 7.63 -10.65
C HIS A 45 -2.50 8.07 -10.20
N LYS A 46 -3.34 7.13 -9.72
CA LYS A 46 -4.66 7.44 -9.15
C LYS A 46 -4.67 7.33 -7.62
N THR A 47 -3.56 6.93 -7.02
CA THR A 47 -3.41 6.86 -5.56
C THR A 47 -2.95 8.20 -5.05
N GLU A 48 -3.32 8.52 -3.82
CA GLU A 48 -2.97 9.76 -3.15
C GLU A 48 -3.05 9.53 -1.64
N TYR A 49 -2.22 10.26 -0.90
CA TYR A 49 -2.28 10.25 0.56
C TYR A 49 -3.68 10.66 1.06
N GLY A 50 -4.17 10.00 2.11
CA GLY A 50 -5.49 10.27 2.69
C GLY A 50 -6.66 9.55 2.02
N GLN A 51 -6.48 8.94 0.84
CA GLN A 51 -7.54 8.13 0.24
C GLN A 51 -7.77 6.84 1.03
N ARG A 52 -9.03 6.49 1.31
CA ARG A 52 -9.38 5.21 1.98
C ARG A 52 -8.82 3.97 1.28
N ALA A 53 -8.61 4.06 -0.04
CA ALA A 53 -8.08 2.99 -0.88
C ALA A 53 -6.62 2.64 -0.58
N VAL A 54 -5.85 3.52 0.08
CA VAL A 54 -4.42 3.32 0.38
C VAL A 54 -4.15 3.01 1.86
N GLN A 55 -5.21 2.93 2.68
CA GLN A 55 -5.15 2.69 4.11
C GLN A 55 -5.37 1.21 4.42
N PHE A 56 -4.40 0.59 5.09
CA PHE A 56 -4.41 -0.83 5.43
C PHE A 56 -4.34 -1.03 6.93
N LEU A 57 -5.00 -2.09 7.39
CA LEU A 57 -4.86 -2.61 8.75
C LEU A 57 -4.33 -4.04 8.64
N PRO A 58 -3.08 -4.30 9.05
CA PRO A 58 -2.54 -5.65 9.14
C PRO A 58 -3.42 -6.49 10.06
N ARG A 59 -3.80 -7.68 9.60
CA ARG A 59 -4.56 -8.65 10.39
C ARG A 59 -3.69 -9.88 10.59
N HIS A 60 -3.87 -10.54 11.72
CA HIS A 60 -3.24 -11.84 11.93
C HIS A 60 -3.77 -12.81 10.86
N PRO A 61 -2.90 -13.59 10.20
CA PRO A 61 -3.31 -14.49 9.12
C PRO A 61 -4.22 -15.62 9.60
N TYR A 62 -4.18 -15.92 10.90
CA TYR A 62 -5.03 -16.93 11.54
C TYR A 62 -6.01 -16.27 12.53
N PRO A 63 -7.22 -16.85 12.71
CA PRO A 63 -8.13 -16.45 13.78
C PRO A 63 -7.40 -16.43 15.12
N ILE A 64 -7.64 -15.38 15.89
CA ILE A 64 -7.11 -15.25 17.25
C ILE A 64 -8.21 -15.78 18.17
N GLY A 65 -8.27 -17.11 18.32
CA GLY A 65 -9.29 -17.80 19.12
C GLY A 65 -10.60 -18.05 18.39
#